data_AF-A0A5P2X349-F1
#
_entry.id   AF-A0A5P2X349-F1
#
_cell.length_a   1.000
_cell.length_b   1.000
_cell.length_c   1.000
_cell.angle_alpha   90.00
_cell.angle_beta   90.00
_cell.angle_gamma   90.00
#
_symmetry.space_group_name_H-M   'P 1'
#
loop_
_entity.id
_entity.type
_entity.pdbx_description
1 polymer ?
#
loop_
_entity_poly.entity_id
_entity_poly.type
_entity_poly.pdbx_seq_one_letter_code
_entity_poly.pdbx_strand_id
1 'polypeptide(L)'
;MNLVVNGDAESGAGGSAEPVPTVRGWKVVQGAPALVPYSLGGGYPTASDPGPARRGSRFFSGGNSPRTALVQDIALPRSGSTGRRAVDAGKVRYAVTAWLGGYAGQEDGARLSVEFRDAKGTPVALSVLGPVSAAERGSRTALLERTAAAQVPPGARSARVLLVFTRSGGGTSNDGYADAVSLTLEPKPAGGR
;
A
#
# COMPACT_ATOMS: atom_id res chain seq x y z
N MET A 1 -3.52 -11.64 10.30
CA MET A 1 -2.89 -12.07 9.03
C MET A 1 -3.00 -10.94 8.03
N ASN A 2 -1.91 -10.62 7.31
CA ASN A 2 -1.97 -9.68 6.19
C ASN A 2 -2.61 -10.37 4.97
N LEU A 3 -3.60 -9.72 4.37
CA LEU A 3 -4.25 -10.20 3.15
C LEU A 3 -3.51 -9.76 1.87
N VAL A 4 -2.70 -8.71 1.94
CA VAL A 4 -1.91 -8.23 0.80
C VAL A 4 -0.73 -9.17 0.57
N VAL A 5 -0.68 -9.76 -0.63
CA VAL A 5 0.48 -10.52 -1.09
C VAL A 5 1.56 -9.54 -1.52
N ASN A 6 2.80 -9.77 -1.06
CA ASN A 6 3.97 -8.96 -1.42
C ASN A 6 3.73 -7.47 -1.20
N GLY A 7 3.13 -7.10 -0.06
CA GLY A 7 2.94 -5.70 0.32
C GLY A 7 4.23 -5.02 0.78
N ASP A 8 5.29 -5.80 0.96
CA ASP A 8 6.64 -5.44 1.42
C ASP A 8 7.68 -5.42 0.28
N ALA A 9 7.28 -5.58 -0.98
CA ALA A 9 8.17 -5.56 -2.15
C ALA A 9 9.27 -6.64 -2.19
N GLU A 10 9.23 -7.66 -1.31
CA GLU A 10 10.33 -8.62 -1.15
C GLU A 10 10.33 -9.77 -2.17
N SER A 11 9.28 -9.91 -2.97
CA SER A 11 9.11 -11.05 -3.86
C SER A 11 9.02 -10.67 -5.34
N GLY A 12 9.73 -11.42 -6.18
CA GLY A 12 9.76 -11.24 -7.63
C GLY A 12 10.98 -10.46 -8.12
N ALA A 13 10.95 -10.07 -9.40
CA ALA A 13 12.00 -9.29 -10.06
C ALA A 13 12.13 -7.89 -9.43
N GLY A 14 13.34 -7.33 -9.43
CA GLY A 14 13.66 -6.06 -8.79
C GLY A 14 15.07 -6.06 -8.23
N GLY A 15 15.36 -5.21 -7.24
CA GLY A 15 16.69 -5.07 -6.65
C GLY A 15 17.54 -3.99 -7.31
N SER A 16 16.92 -3.07 -8.05
CA SER A 16 17.56 -1.86 -8.58
C SER A 16 16.52 -0.75 -8.72
N ALA A 17 16.94 0.43 -9.19
CA ALA A 17 16.03 1.51 -9.56
C ALA A 17 15.31 1.28 -10.90
N GLU A 18 15.67 0.23 -11.65
CA GLU A 18 15.09 -0.02 -12.97
C GLU A 18 13.65 -0.53 -12.88
N PRO A 19 12.75 -0.04 -13.75
CA PRO A 19 11.37 -0.51 -13.78
C PRO A 19 11.26 -2.01 -14.08
N VAL A 20 10.32 -2.67 -13.41
CA VAL A 20 10.02 -4.08 -13.60
C VAL A 20 8.68 -4.26 -14.32
N PRO A 21 8.56 -5.23 -15.25
CA PRO A 21 7.32 -5.43 -16.00
C PRO A 21 6.23 -6.14 -15.19
N THR A 22 6.61 -6.84 -14.11
CA THR A 22 5.68 -7.58 -13.25
C THR A 22 6.09 -7.47 -11.79
N VAL A 23 5.11 -7.51 -10.90
CA VAL A 23 5.29 -7.52 -9.44
C VAL A 23 4.47 -8.68 -8.90
N ARG A 24 5.08 -9.58 -8.11
CA ARG A 24 4.37 -10.75 -7.57
C ARG A 24 3.15 -10.29 -6.77
N GLY A 25 1.98 -10.86 -7.06
CA GLY A 25 0.73 -10.55 -6.35
C GLY A 25 0.03 -9.26 -6.80
N TRP A 26 0.64 -8.45 -7.66
CA TRP A 26 0.09 -7.18 -8.11
C TRP A 26 -0.05 -7.13 -9.63
N LYS A 27 -1.18 -6.64 -10.11
CA LYS A 27 -1.38 -6.29 -11.51
C LYS A 27 -0.94 -4.84 -11.73
N VAL A 28 0.11 -4.62 -12.53
CA VAL A 28 0.45 -3.29 -13.02
C VAL A 28 -0.61 -2.89 -14.05
N VAL A 29 -1.33 -1.80 -13.79
CA VAL A 29 -2.41 -1.30 -14.68
C VAL A 29 -2.04 -0.02 -15.40
N GLN A 30 -0.98 0.66 -14.96
CA GLN A 30 -0.42 1.85 -15.61
C GLN A 30 1.04 2.02 -15.22
N GLY A 31 1.86 2.52 -16.15
CA GLY A 31 3.27 2.81 -15.92
C GLY A 31 4.08 1.53 -15.67
N ALA A 32 5.22 1.68 -14.98
CA ALA A 32 6.07 0.58 -14.57
C ALA A 32 6.73 0.91 -13.23
N PRO A 33 6.46 0.12 -12.16
CA PRO A 33 7.08 0.33 -10.86
C PRO A 33 8.53 -0.18 -10.85
N ALA A 34 9.30 0.22 -9.84
CA ALA A 34 10.54 -0.47 -9.47
C ALA A 34 10.45 -1.01 -8.04
N LEU A 35 11.19 -2.07 -7.74
CA LEU A 35 11.39 -2.58 -6.38
C LEU A 35 12.84 -2.31 -5.98
N VAL A 36 13.05 -1.19 -5.30
CA VAL A 36 14.36 -0.59 -5.06
C VAL A 36 14.92 -1.11 -3.73
N PRO A 37 16.20 -1.53 -3.66
CA PRO A 37 16.77 -1.98 -2.41
C PRO A 37 17.15 -0.79 -1.52
N TYR A 38 16.93 -0.92 -0.21
CA TYR A 38 17.35 0.07 0.78
C TYR A 38 18.87 0.29 0.82
N SER A 39 19.65 -0.63 0.24
CA SER A 39 21.10 -0.52 0.11
C SER A 39 21.57 0.27 -1.13
N LEU A 40 20.67 0.69 -2.02
CA LEU A 40 21.06 1.34 -3.28
C LEU A 40 21.74 2.69 -3.06
N GLY A 41 21.30 3.46 -2.05
CA GLY A 41 21.78 4.83 -1.85
C GLY A 41 21.31 5.78 -2.95
N GLY A 42 22.10 6.80 -3.28
CA GLY A 42 21.78 7.72 -4.38
C GLY A 42 20.57 8.65 -4.13
N GLY A 43 20.19 8.84 -2.86
CA GLY A 43 19.03 9.65 -2.47
C GLY A 43 17.75 8.85 -2.22
N TYR A 44 17.68 7.61 -2.71
CA TYR A 44 16.62 6.67 -2.37
C TYR A 44 16.58 6.39 -0.85
N PRO A 45 15.41 6.01 -0.30
CA PRO A 45 15.29 5.59 1.08
C PRO A 45 16.35 4.54 1.46
N THR A 46 17.04 4.80 2.56
CA THR A 46 18.04 3.93 3.18
C THR A 46 17.64 3.56 4.60
N ALA A 47 18.37 2.65 5.24
CA ALA A 47 18.14 2.27 6.64
C ALA A 47 18.26 3.44 7.64
N SER A 48 19.02 4.48 7.32
CA SER A 48 19.15 5.68 8.18
C SER A 48 17.99 6.66 8.02
N ASP A 49 17.20 6.56 6.95
CA ASP A 49 16.04 7.42 6.74
C ASP A 49 14.84 6.94 7.57
N PRO A 50 13.94 7.85 7.98
CA PRO A 50 12.67 7.46 8.58
C PRO A 50 11.91 6.51 7.67
N GLY A 51 11.39 5.45 8.24
CA GLY A 51 10.74 4.38 7.51
C GLY A 51 10.42 3.21 8.44
N PRO A 52 9.97 2.08 7.88
CA PRO A 52 9.61 0.91 8.66
C PRO A 52 10.74 0.50 9.62
N ALA A 53 10.40 0.33 10.89
CA ALA A 53 11.37 -0.14 11.91
C ALA A 53 11.85 -1.56 11.60
N ARG A 54 10.95 -2.39 11.04
CA ARG A 54 11.26 -3.72 10.51
C ARG A 54 11.10 -3.69 8.99
N ARG A 55 12.04 -3.01 8.32
CA ARG A 55 12.09 -2.99 6.86
C ARG A 55 12.69 -4.27 6.31
N GLY A 56 12.24 -4.66 5.12
CA GLY A 56 12.85 -5.73 4.34
C GLY A 56 14.11 -5.27 3.62
N SER A 57 14.43 -5.91 2.50
CA SER A 57 15.53 -5.52 1.63
C SER A 57 15.14 -4.41 0.64
N ARG A 58 13.85 -4.29 0.30
CA ARG A 58 13.33 -3.52 -0.82
C ARG A 58 12.08 -2.72 -0.43
N PHE A 59 11.72 -1.78 -1.29
CA PHE A 59 10.49 -1.00 -1.23
C PHE A 59 10.01 -0.68 -2.66
N PHE A 60 8.76 -0.26 -2.80
CA PHE A 60 8.19 0.16 -4.07
C PHE A 60 8.57 1.60 -4.44
N SER A 61 8.86 1.85 -5.72
CA SER A 61 8.82 3.18 -6.32
C SER A 61 7.96 3.23 -7.58
N GLY A 62 7.63 4.45 -8.03
CA GLY A 62 6.88 4.68 -9.26
C GLY A 62 7.67 4.45 -10.56
N GLY A 63 8.96 4.10 -10.48
CA GLY A 63 9.84 3.97 -11.65
C GLY A 63 10.08 5.32 -12.33
N ASN A 64 9.97 5.37 -13.66
CA ASN A 64 10.18 6.60 -14.46
C ASN A 64 8.89 7.15 -15.10
N SER A 65 7.75 6.51 -14.86
CA SER A 65 6.47 6.96 -15.42
C SER A 65 5.88 8.09 -14.58
N PRO A 66 5.29 9.15 -15.18
CA PRO A 66 4.63 10.22 -14.40
C PRO A 66 3.55 9.70 -13.45
N ARG A 67 2.89 8.60 -13.83
CA ARG A 67 1.95 7.87 -12.99
C ARG A 67 2.14 6.37 -13.16
N THR A 68 2.29 5.68 -12.04
CA THR A 68 2.35 4.22 -11.97
C THR A 68 1.26 3.72 -11.03
N ALA A 69 0.53 2.68 -11.43
CA ALA A 69 -0.58 2.14 -10.64
C ALA A 69 -0.56 0.60 -10.63
N LEU A 70 -0.67 0.04 -9.42
CA LEU A 70 -0.73 -1.39 -9.17
C LEU A 70 -2.01 -1.74 -8.43
N VAL A 71 -2.59 -2.89 -8.77
CA VAL A 71 -3.85 -3.37 -8.20
C VAL A 71 -3.70 -4.80 -7.68
N GLN A 72 -4.27 -5.06 -6.52
CA GLN A 72 -4.54 -6.40 -6.02
C GLN A 72 -6.03 -6.53 -5.67
N ASP A 73 -6.74 -7.43 -6.34
CA ASP A 73 -8.12 -7.77 -6.00
C ASP A 73 -8.11 -9.00 -5.07
N ILE A 74 -8.57 -8.80 -3.82
CA ILE A 74 -8.49 -9.78 -2.74
C ILE A 74 -9.91 -10.27 -2.43
N ALA A 75 -10.14 -11.58 -2.48
CA ALA A 75 -11.38 -12.17 -1.99
C ALA A 75 -11.35 -12.26 -0.45
N LEU A 76 -12.43 -11.82 0.22
CA LEU A 76 -12.52 -11.97 1.67
C LEU A 76 -12.69 -13.44 2.06
N PRO A 77 -12.17 -13.85 3.24
CA PRO A 77 -12.24 -15.23 3.71
C PRO A 77 -13.66 -15.78 3.69
N ARG A 78 -13.84 -17.01 3.21
CA ARG A 78 -15.18 -17.64 3.10
C ARG A 78 -15.73 -18.07 4.46
N SER A 79 -14.85 -18.51 5.35
CA SER A 79 -15.16 -19.08 6.67
C SER A 79 -14.21 -18.53 7.74
N GLY A 80 -14.39 -18.93 9.00
CA GLY A 80 -13.59 -18.48 10.14
C GLY A 80 -14.13 -17.23 10.82
N SER A 81 -13.42 -16.76 11.84
CA SER A 81 -13.83 -15.64 12.70
C SER A 81 -13.88 -14.28 11.98
N THR A 82 -13.22 -14.17 10.84
CA THR A 82 -13.26 -13.02 9.93
C THR A 82 -13.91 -13.33 8.58
N GLY A 83 -14.60 -14.49 8.48
CA GLY A 83 -15.25 -14.94 7.27
C GLY A 83 -16.54 -14.19 6.93
N ARG A 84 -17.08 -14.44 5.73
CA ARG A 84 -18.28 -13.76 5.19
C ARG A 84 -19.48 -13.73 6.16
N ARG A 85 -19.76 -14.82 6.89
CA ARG A 85 -20.84 -14.84 7.89
C ARG A 85 -20.61 -13.85 9.04
N ALA A 86 -19.37 -13.70 9.48
CA ALA A 86 -19.01 -12.73 10.51
C ALA A 86 -19.05 -11.30 9.96
N VAL A 87 -18.61 -11.08 8.71
CA VAL A 87 -18.73 -9.80 8.01
C VAL A 87 -20.20 -9.38 7.91
N ASP A 88 -21.08 -10.27 7.45
CA ASP A 88 -22.52 -10.01 7.30
C ASP A 88 -23.19 -9.73 8.65
N ALA A 89 -22.71 -10.35 9.73
CA ALA A 89 -23.17 -10.06 11.09
C ALA A 89 -22.56 -8.78 11.70
N GLY A 90 -21.74 -8.03 10.96
CA GLY A 90 -21.07 -6.82 11.44
C GLY A 90 -20.01 -7.10 12.51
N LYS A 91 -19.40 -8.29 12.52
CA LYS A 91 -18.45 -8.71 13.57
C LYS A 91 -16.98 -8.62 13.15
N VAL A 92 -16.66 -7.96 12.04
CA VAL A 92 -15.29 -7.88 11.51
C VAL A 92 -14.86 -6.42 11.37
N ARG A 93 -13.66 -6.11 11.85
CA ARG A 93 -12.96 -4.85 11.57
C ARG A 93 -11.80 -5.10 10.63
N TYR A 94 -11.40 -4.06 9.93
CA TYR A 94 -10.18 -4.04 9.15
C TYR A 94 -9.25 -2.94 9.63
N ALA A 95 -7.96 -3.17 9.44
CA ALA A 95 -6.94 -2.13 9.52
C ALA A 95 -6.10 -2.15 8.24
N VAL A 96 -5.90 -0.97 7.66
CA VAL A 96 -4.99 -0.71 6.55
C VAL A 96 -3.81 0.06 7.10
N THR A 97 -2.59 -0.37 6.76
CA THR A 97 -1.36 0.35 7.06
C THR A 97 -0.47 0.38 5.83
N ALA A 98 0.29 1.45 5.67
CA ALA A 98 1.38 1.52 4.71
C ALA A 98 2.39 2.58 5.15
N TRP A 99 3.65 2.35 4.81
CA TRP A 99 4.68 3.37 4.88
C TRP A 99 4.70 4.07 3.54
N LEU A 100 4.40 5.37 3.52
CA LEU A 100 4.26 6.17 2.30
C LEU A 100 5.20 7.36 2.37
N GLY A 101 5.81 7.72 1.25
CA GLY A 101 6.89 8.71 1.27
C GLY A 101 7.29 9.22 -0.09
N GLY A 102 8.40 9.95 -0.06
CA GLY A 102 9.06 10.45 -1.26
C GLY A 102 10.47 10.99 -1.00
N TYR A 103 11.06 11.59 -2.02
CA TYR A 103 12.45 12.07 -2.04
C TYR A 103 12.57 13.54 -1.65
N ALA A 104 13.47 13.83 -0.69
CA ALA A 104 13.84 15.20 -0.31
C ALA A 104 12.62 16.16 -0.21
N GLY A 105 12.73 17.33 -0.84
CA GLY A 105 11.66 18.33 -0.94
C GLY A 105 10.70 18.15 -2.13
N GLN A 106 10.72 17.02 -2.86
CA GLN A 106 9.81 16.81 -3.97
C GLN A 106 8.38 16.47 -3.50
N GLU A 107 7.38 16.83 -4.28
CA GLU A 107 5.97 16.49 -4.00
C GLU A 107 5.51 15.20 -4.69
N ASP A 108 6.47 14.43 -5.19
CA ASP A 108 6.26 13.04 -5.58
C ASP A 108 5.67 12.25 -4.41
N GLY A 109 4.70 11.38 -4.70
CA GLY A 109 3.96 10.74 -3.64
C GLY A 109 3.31 9.42 -4.03
N ALA A 110 3.26 8.53 -3.04
CA ALA A 110 2.50 7.29 -3.08
C ALA A 110 1.19 7.42 -2.32
N ARG A 111 0.08 6.97 -2.92
CA ARG A 111 -1.24 6.86 -2.30
C ARG A 111 -1.70 5.41 -2.33
N LEU A 112 -2.23 4.93 -1.22
CA LEU A 112 -2.89 3.64 -1.11
C LEU A 112 -4.39 3.82 -0.93
N SER A 113 -5.19 3.12 -1.73
CA SER A 113 -6.63 3.03 -1.57
C SER A 113 -7.06 1.58 -1.36
N VAL A 114 -7.95 1.33 -0.40
CA VAL A 114 -8.61 0.03 -0.19
C VAL A 114 -10.10 0.21 -0.33
N GLU A 115 -10.67 -0.38 -1.38
CA GLU A 115 -12.09 -0.35 -1.68
C GLU A 115 -12.72 -1.71 -1.44
N PHE A 116 -13.59 -1.81 -0.44
CA PHE A 116 -14.40 -3.02 -0.24
C PHE A 116 -15.58 -3.02 -1.20
N ARG A 117 -15.89 -4.21 -1.74
CA ARG A 117 -16.98 -4.39 -2.70
C ARG A 117 -17.90 -5.53 -2.33
N ASP A 118 -19.17 -5.38 -2.67
CA ASP A 118 -20.17 -6.43 -2.51
C ASP A 118 -20.02 -7.57 -3.54
N ALA A 119 -20.95 -8.53 -3.54
CA ALA A 119 -20.96 -9.65 -4.48
C ALA A 119 -21.13 -9.24 -5.95
N LYS A 120 -21.68 -8.06 -6.22
CA LYS A 120 -21.89 -7.51 -7.57
C LYS A 120 -20.70 -6.66 -8.04
N GLY A 121 -19.72 -6.43 -7.16
CA GLY A 121 -18.59 -5.54 -7.42
C GLY A 121 -18.88 -4.08 -7.10
N THR A 122 -20.01 -3.76 -6.46
CA THR A 122 -20.34 -2.39 -6.05
C THR A 122 -19.45 -1.97 -4.88
N PRO A 123 -18.79 -0.80 -4.93
CA PRO A 123 -18.09 -0.25 -3.78
C PRO A 123 -19.02 -0.02 -2.59
N VAL A 124 -18.63 -0.51 -1.41
CA VAL A 124 -19.39 -0.35 -0.15
C VAL A 124 -18.59 0.34 0.96
N ALA A 125 -17.27 0.44 0.82
CA ALA A 125 -16.42 1.29 1.65
C ALA A 125 -15.11 1.60 0.93
N LEU A 126 -14.52 2.74 1.28
CA LEU A 126 -13.22 3.19 0.76
C LEU A 126 -12.39 3.77 1.92
N SER A 127 -11.16 3.30 2.05
CA SER A 127 -10.11 3.95 2.86
C SER A 127 -9.00 4.44 1.95
N VAL A 128 -8.47 5.63 2.20
CA VAL A 128 -7.37 6.23 1.44
C VAL A 128 -6.29 6.68 2.40
N LEU A 129 -5.05 6.30 2.11
CA LEU A 129 -3.84 6.74 2.82
C LEU A 129 -2.97 7.56 1.87
N GLY A 130 -2.55 8.75 2.32
CA GLY A 130 -1.63 9.62 1.60
C GLY A 130 -2.23 10.34 0.38
N PRO A 131 -1.37 10.96 -0.45
CA PRO A 131 0.09 10.94 -0.36
C PRO A 131 0.62 11.66 0.87
N VAL A 132 1.87 11.35 1.23
CA VAL A 132 2.62 12.09 2.26
C VAL A 132 3.37 13.22 1.57
N SER A 133 3.06 14.46 1.93
CA SER A 133 3.65 15.69 1.38
C SER A 133 5.12 15.90 1.80
N ALA A 134 5.86 16.75 1.09
CA ALA A 134 7.22 17.10 1.49
C ALA A 134 7.26 17.74 2.87
N ALA A 135 6.28 18.57 3.20
CA ALA A 135 6.13 19.19 4.51
C ALA A 135 6.01 18.16 5.64
N GLU A 136 5.17 17.13 5.47
CA GLU A 136 5.02 16.06 6.47
C GLU A 136 6.32 15.29 6.70
N ARG A 137 7.17 15.14 5.67
CA ARG A 137 8.48 14.50 5.80
C ARG A 137 9.53 15.41 6.44
N GLY A 138 9.28 16.71 6.54
CA GLY A 138 10.28 17.72 6.90
C GLY A 138 11.29 17.95 5.77
N SER A 139 10.85 17.89 4.52
CA SER A 139 11.66 18.10 3.30
C SER A 139 12.88 17.19 3.17
N ARG A 140 12.77 15.96 3.67
CA ARG A 140 13.79 14.90 3.55
C ARG A 140 13.20 13.64 2.92
N THR A 141 14.08 12.76 2.45
CA THR A 141 13.71 11.40 2.08
C THR A 141 13.20 10.67 3.31
N ALA A 142 11.97 10.18 3.25
CA ALA A 142 11.35 9.46 4.36
C ALA A 142 10.13 8.69 3.86
N LEU A 143 9.85 7.56 4.50
CA LEU A 143 8.53 6.96 4.51
C LEU A 143 7.92 7.16 5.89
N LEU A 144 6.66 7.58 5.92
CA LEU A 144 5.91 7.77 7.16
C LEU A 144 4.74 6.80 7.19
N GLU A 145 4.53 6.16 8.33
CA GLU A 145 3.40 5.26 8.50
C GLU A 145 2.08 6.02 8.40
N ARG A 146 1.15 5.47 7.64
CA ARG A 146 -0.25 5.91 7.56
C ARG A 146 -1.12 4.71 7.88
N THR A 147 -2.20 4.95 8.61
CA THR A 147 -3.15 3.91 9.01
C THR A 147 -4.58 4.40 8.91
N ALA A 148 -5.48 3.49 8.58
CA ALA A 148 -6.93 3.66 8.69
C ALA A 148 -7.53 2.35 9.18
N ALA A 149 -8.53 2.42 10.06
CA ALA A 149 -9.24 1.25 10.55
C ALA A 149 -10.73 1.53 10.68
N ALA A 150 -11.55 0.57 10.25
CA ALA A 150 -13.00 0.68 10.36
C ALA A 150 -13.64 -0.71 10.41
N GLN A 151 -14.96 -0.75 10.52
CA GLN A 151 -15.73 -1.97 10.36
C GLN A 151 -15.77 -2.37 8.88
N VAL A 152 -15.68 -3.67 8.58
CA VAL A 152 -15.98 -4.16 7.23
C VAL A 152 -17.50 -4.06 7.03
N PRO A 153 -18.01 -3.36 6.01
CA PRO A 153 -19.46 -3.28 5.78
C PRO A 153 -20.07 -4.67 5.57
N PRO A 154 -21.24 -4.97 6.18
CA PRO A 154 -22.02 -6.16 5.86
C PRO A 154 -22.23 -6.29 4.34
N GLY A 155 -22.16 -7.52 3.82
CA GLY A 155 -22.27 -7.77 2.39
C GLY A 155 -20.97 -7.64 1.59
N ALA A 156 -19.89 -7.10 2.15
CA ALA A 156 -18.59 -7.07 1.48
C ALA A 156 -18.07 -8.49 1.17
N ARG A 157 -17.49 -8.68 -0.01
CA ARG A 157 -16.99 -9.97 -0.53
C ARG A 157 -15.56 -9.90 -1.05
N SER A 158 -15.12 -8.74 -1.47
CA SER A 158 -13.74 -8.50 -1.90
C SER A 158 -13.24 -7.13 -1.45
N ALA A 159 -11.93 -6.94 -1.51
CA ALA A 159 -11.27 -5.67 -1.36
C ALA A 159 -10.33 -5.45 -2.55
N ARG A 160 -10.43 -4.30 -3.23
CA ARG A 160 -9.41 -3.84 -4.17
C ARG A 160 -8.44 -2.96 -3.44
N VAL A 161 -7.17 -3.37 -3.46
CA VAL A 161 -6.05 -2.56 -3.03
C VAL A 161 -5.45 -1.92 -4.27
N LEU A 162 -5.40 -0.58 -4.29
CA LEU A 162 -4.85 0.22 -5.38
C LEU A 162 -3.71 1.07 -4.82
N LEU A 163 -2.50 0.84 -5.32
CA LEU A 163 -1.31 1.62 -4.98
C LEU A 163 -0.93 2.48 -6.18
N VAL A 164 -0.87 3.80 -5.98
CA VAL A 164 -0.60 4.78 -7.04
C VAL A 164 0.59 5.64 -6.65
N PHE A 165 1.54 5.76 -7.58
CA PHE A 165 2.69 6.65 -7.50
C PHE A 165 2.51 7.78 -8.51
N THR A 166 2.69 9.02 -8.08
CA THR A 166 2.57 10.19 -8.95
C THR A 166 3.83 11.03 -8.82
N ARG A 167 4.47 11.30 -9.96
CA ARG A 167 5.58 12.24 -10.08
C ARG A 167 5.04 13.67 -10.14
N SER A 168 5.67 14.57 -9.41
CA SER A 168 5.34 16.00 -9.38
C SER A 168 6.57 16.83 -9.76
N GLY A 169 6.40 17.78 -10.69
CA GLY A 169 7.51 18.62 -11.15
C GLY A 169 8.31 18.05 -12.33
N GLY A 170 9.55 18.52 -12.49
CA GLY A 170 10.33 18.45 -13.73
C GLY A 170 11.38 17.34 -13.86
N GLY A 171 11.39 16.32 -12.99
CA GLY A 171 12.35 15.20 -13.03
C GLY A 171 11.96 14.07 -13.98
N THR A 172 12.79 13.02 -14.06
CA THR A 172 12.50 11.77 -14.81
C THR A 172 11.97 10.66 -13.92
N SER A 173 12.54 10.49 -12.72
CA SER A 173 12.10 9.52 -11.73
C SER A 173 10.77 9.91 -11.10
N ASN A 174 9.95 8.91 -10.79
CA ASN A 174 8.76 9.00 -9.96
C ASN A 174 9.14 8.53 -8.56
N ASP A 175 9.48 9.51 -7.74
CA ASP A 175 10.04 9.35 -6.42
C ASP A 175 8.96 9.21 -5.35
N GLY A 176 7.76 8.75 -5.72
CA GLY A 176 6.80 8.25 -4.75
C GLY A 176 7.26 6.88 -4.25
N TYR A 177 7.32 6.71 -2.93
CA TYR A 177 7.79 5.46 -2.31
C TYR A 177 6.74 4.85 -1.40
N ALA A 178 6.65 3.52 -1.40
CA ALA A 178 5.78 2.77 -0.51
C ALA A 178 6.43 1.48 -0.01
N ASP A 179 6.15 1.10 1.23
CA ASP A 179 6.56 -0.19 1.79
C ASP A 179 5.57 -0.69 2.86
N ALA A 180 5.69 -1.96 3.22
CA ALA A 180 4.94 -2.63 4.29
C ALA A 180 3.42 -2.37 4.22
N VAL A 181 2.87 -2.46 3.01
CA VAL A 181 1.44 -2.36 2.73
C VAL A 181 0.72 -3.54 3.37
N SER A 182 -0.24 -3.24 4.23
CA SER A 182 -1.03 -4.25 4.92
C SER A 182 -2.52 -3.95 4.89
N LEU A 183 -3.30 -5.00 4.69
CA LEU A 183 -4.73 -5.05 4.97
C LEU A 183 -4.96 -6.27 5.86
N THR A 184 -5.40 -6.03 7.09
CA THR A 184 -5.73 -7.09 8.04
C THR A 184 -7.21 -7.08 8.38
N LEU A 185 -7.74 -8.26 8.71
CA LEU A 185 -9.08 -8.42 9.27
C LEU A 185 -8.97 -9.03 10.65
N GLU A 186 -9.81 -8.56 11.56
CA GLU A 186 -9.91 -9.07 12.92
C GLU A 186 -11.37 -9.13 13.38
N PRO A 187 -11.73 -10.08 14.26
CA PRO A 187 -13.02 -10.06 14.93
C PRO A 187 -13.15 -8.77 15.75
N LYS A 188 -14.32 -8.15 15.71
CA LYS A 188 -14.65 -7.02 16.59
C LYS A 188 -14.53 -7.51 18.05
N PRO A 189 -13.84 -6.79 18.93
CA PRO A 189 -13.85 -7.11 20.36
C PRO A 189 -15.30 -7.18 20.87
N ALA A 190 -15.62 -8.17 21.69
CA ALA A 190 -16.91 -8.19 22.37
C ALA A 190 -17.00 -6.90 23.21
N GLY A 191 -18.04 -6.08 22.97
CA GLY A 191 -18.26 -4.90 23.79
C GLY A 191 -18.41 -5.35 25.25
N GLY A 192 -17.53 -4.86 26.12
CA GLY A 192 -17.74 -4.97 27.56
C GLY A 192 -19.10 -4.36 27.90
N ARG A 193 -19.88 -5.08 28.70
CA ARG A 193 -21.12 -4.58 29.29
C ARG A 193 -20.85 -3.36 30.16
#